data_AF-A0A930DD43-F1
#
_entry.id   AF-A0A930DD43-F1
#
_cell.length_a   1.000
_cell.length_b   1.000
_cell.length_c   1.000
_cell.angle_alpha   90.00
_cell.angle_beta   90.00
_cell.angle_gamma   90.00
#
_symmetry.space_group_name_H-M   'P 1'
#
loop_
_entity.id
_entity.type
_entity.pdbx_description
1 polymer ?
#
loop_
_entity_poly.entity_id
_entity_poly.type
_entity_poly.pdbx_seq_one_letter_code
_entity_poly.pdbx_strand_id
1 'polypeptide(L)'
;LIRKGFKILKEDMCIDEGKFYTVMEVRYTENTVMYSEAELLYGKYLIENKHPVLLGFLKKEEEKYLSILSNTGLNEDRKKELRHRLDIIKETMNEMQ
;
A
#
# COMPACT_ATOMS: atom_id res chain seq x y z
N LEU A 1 3.94 10.93 10.57
CA LEU A 1 4.54 11.97 9.70
C LEU A 1 3.52 13.07 9.43
N ILE A 2 2.46 12.75 8.68
CA ILE A 2 1.45 13.72 8.23
C ILE A 2 0.79 14.50 9.38
N ARG A 3 0.26 13.81 10.41
CA ARG A 3 -0.34 14.45 11.60
C ARG A 3 0.63 15.29 12.44
N LYS A 4 1.94 15.16 12.18
CA LYS A 4 2.99 15.93 12.86
C LYS A 4 3.51 17.08 11.97
N GLY A 5 2.80 17.43 10.89
CA GLY A 5 3.17 18.54 10.00
C GLY A 5 4.25 18.21 8.97
N PHE A 6 4.58 16.94 8.76
CA PHE A 6 5.51 16.53 7.70
C PHE A 6 4.75 16.23 6.41
N LYS A 7 5.18 16.85 5.31
CA LYS A 7 4.72 16.57 3.96
C LYS A 7 5.69 15.60 3.29
N ILE A 8 5.15 14.56 2.64
CA ILE A 8 5.93 13.67 1.76
C ILE A 8 6.15 14.43 0.43
N LEU A 9 7.38 14.40 -0.08
CA LEU A 9 7.77 15.07 -1.31
C LEU A 9 8.03 14.09 -2.46
N LYS A 10 8.53 12.90 -2.13
CA LYS A 10 8.86 11.83 -3.07
C LYS A 10 8.83 10.50 -2.35
N GLU A 11 8.46 9.45 -3.07
CA GLU A 11 8.58 8.06 -2.62
C GLU A 11 9.22 7.24 -3.73
N ASP A 12 9.94 6.19 -3.34
CA ASP A 12 10.53 5.23 -4.26
C ASP A 12 10.54 3.83 -3.62
N MET A 13 10.57 2.78 -4.44
CA MET A 13 10.48 1.40 -3.99
C MET A 13 11.41 0.50 -4.79
N CYS A 14 12.20 -0.33 -4.11
CA CYS A 14 13.07 -1.31 -4.76
C CYS A 14 12.84 -2.72 -4.23
N ILE A 15 13.37 -3.70 -4.95
CA ILE A 15 13.42 -5.10 -4.54
C ILE A 15 14.89 -5.52 -4.46
N ASP A 16 15.28 -6.10 -3.33
CA ASP A 16 16.62 -6.65 -3.10
C ASP A 16 16.50 -7.94 -2.30
N GLU A 17 17.16 -9.00 -2.77
CA GLU A 17 17.05 -10.37 -2.24
C GLU A 17 15.60 -10.85 -1.99
N GLY A 18 14.67 -10.49 -2.88
CA GLY A 18 13.25 -10.86 -2.77
C GLY A 18 12.45 -10.10 -1.71
N LYS A 19 13.07 -9.12 -1.04
CA LYS A 19 12.46 -8.21 -0.07
C LYS A 19 12.19 -6.86 -0.72
N PHE A 20 11.09 -6.23 -0.34
CA PHE A 20 10.70 -4.93 -0.85
C PHE A 20 11.09 -3.85 0.15
N TYR A 21 11.71 -2.77 -0.35
CA TYR A 21 12.11 -1.62 0.46
C TYR A 21 11.46 -0.37 -0.08
N THR A 22 11.01 0.51 0.81
CA THR A 22 10.46 1.82 0.48
C THR A 22 11.32 2.91 1.08
N VAL A 23 11.47 4.01 0.35
CA VAL A 23 12.13 5.22 0.83
C VAL A 23 11.21 6.41 0.57
N MET A 24 11.23 7.38 1.48
CA MET A 24 10.42 8.58 1.39
C MET A 24 11.24 9.82 1.72
N GLU A 25 11.12 10.83 0.87
CA GLU A 25 11.62 12.18 1.15
C GLU A 25 10.51 12.97 1.85
N VAL A 26 10.83 13.54 3.01
CA VAL A 26 9.86 14.29 3.82
C VAL A 26 10.40 15.66 4.21
N ARG A 27 9.50 16.63 4.31
CA ARG A 27 9.81 17.99 4.79
C ARG A 27 8.81 18.42 5.83
N TYR A 28 9.28 19.05 6.90
CA TYR A 28 8.39 19.70 7.86
C TYR A 28 7.80 20.97 7.24
N THR A 29 6.48 21.11 7.26
CA THR A 29 5.75 22.23 6.65
C THR A 29 4.66 22.82 7.55
N GLU A 30 4.50 22.32 8.79
CA GLU A 30 3.38 22.63 9.73
C GLU A 30 1.97 22.27 9.22
N ASN A 31 1.80 22.09 7.91
CA ASN A 31 0.56 21.71 7.27
C ASN A 31 0.27 20.21 7.40
N THR A 32 -1.01 19.90 7.60
CA THR A 32 -1.52 18.52 7.52
C THR A 32 -2.19 18.33 6.15
N VAL A 33 -1.85 17.23 5.48
CA VAL A 33 -2.45 16.83 4.20
C VAL A 33 -3.32 15.60 4.45
N MET A 34 -4.45 15.47 3.75
CA MET A 34 -5.27 14.27 3.82
C MET A 34 -4.80 13.28 2.75
N TYR A 35 -4.70 12.02 3.14
CA TYR A 35 -4.37 10.91 2.25
C TYR A 35 -5.49 9.87 2.31
N SER A 36 -5.77 9.21 1.19
CA SER A 36 -6.66 8.04 1.16
C SER A 36 -6.05 6.87 1.94
N GLU A 37 -6.85 5.84 2.22
CA GLU A 37 -6.33 4.64 2.87
C GLU A 37 -5.27 3.94 2.00
N ALA A 38 -5.49 3.90 0.67
CA ALA A 38 -4.52 3.38 -0.29
C ALA A 38 -3.20 4.16 -0.27
N GLU A 39 -3.28 5.51 -0.31
CA GLU A 39 -2.09 6.34 -0.29
C GLU A 39 -1.30 6.21 1.04
N LEU A 40 -1.99 6.00 2.17
CA LEU A 40 -1.35 5.76 3.47
C LEU A 40 -0.66 4.40 3.55
N LEU A 41 -1.21 3.38 2.91
CA LEU A 41 -0.67 2.02 2.94
C LEU A 41 0.45 1.80 1.92
N TYR A 42 0.30 2.37 0.72
CA TYR A 42 1.13 2.03 -0.43
C TYR A 42 1.96 3.19 -0.98
N GLY A 43 1.74 4.41 -0.48
CA GLY A 43 2.49 5.60 -0.86
C GLY A 43 1.86 6.32 -2.04
N LYS A 44 1.40 7.55 -1.79
CA LYS A 44 0.79 8.43 -2.79
C LYS A 44 1.60 8.55 -4.08
N TYR A 45 2.89 8.86 -3.96
CA TYR A 45 3.75 9.08 -5.12
C TYR A 45 4.07 7.78 -5.84
N LEU A 46 4.06 6.63 -5.15
CA LEU A 46 4.22 5.34 -5.79
C LEU A 46 2.99 4.97 -6.65
N ILE A 47 1.79 5.30 -6.17
CA ILE A 47 0.53 5.11 -6.89
C ILE A 47 0.44 6.06 -8.09
N GLU A 48 0.59 7.38 -7.86
CA GLU A 48 0.51 8.41 -8.91
C GLU A 48 1.53 8.17 -10.03
N ASN A 49 2.75 7.72 -9.69
CA ASN A 49 3.80 7.42 -10.67
C ASN A 49 3.69 6.01 -11.28
N LYS A 50 2.66 5.23 -10.91
CA LYS A 50 2.43 3.85 -11.41
C LYS A 50 3.67 2.97 -11.21
N HIS A 51 4.27 3.02 -10.02
CA HIS A 51 5.57 2.43 -9.77
C HIS A 51 5.56 0.90 -10.01
N PRO A 52 6.40 0.35 -10.91
CA PRO A 52 6.29 -1.06 -11.32
C PRO A 52 6.61 -2.04 -10.19
N VAL A 53 7.51 -1.67 -9.27
CA VAL A 53 7.81 -2.50 -8.09
C VAL A 53 6.63 -2.54 -7.12
N LEU A 54 5.88 -1.43 -6.98
CA LEU A 54 4.65 -1.43 -6.18
C LEU A 54 3.61 -2.34 -6.81
N LEU A 55 3.42 -2.26 -8.13
CA LEU A 55 2.49 -3.15 -8.83
C LEU A 55 2.84 -4.63 -8.63
N GLY A 56 4.13 -4.98 -8.70
CA GLY A 56 4.61 -6.33 -8.42
C GLY A 56 4.36 -6.76 -6.96
N PHE A 57 4.57 -5.85 -6.01
CA PHE A 57 4.26 -6.09 -4.60
C PHE A 57 2.76 -6.33 -4.36
N LEU A 58 1.89 -5.49 -4.94
CA LEU A 58 0.44 -5.59 -4.78
C LEU A 58 -0.10 -6.92 -5.31
N LYS A 59 0.36 -7.36 -6.48
CA LYS A 59 0.00 -8.69 -7.03
C LYS A 59 0.41 -9.83 -6.11
N LYS A 60 1.64 -9.77 -5.57
CA LYS A 60 2.15 -10.78 -4.63
C LYS A 60 1.32 -10.82 -3.34
N GLU A 61 0.94 -9.66 -2.79
CA GLU A 61 0.09 -9.60 -1.60
C GLU A 61 -1.36 -10.04 -1.89
N GLU A 62 -1.91 -9.72 -3.07
CA GLU A 62 -3.24 -10.21 -3.49
C GLU A 62 -3.27 -11.75 -3.51
N GLU A 63 -2.32 -12.39 -4.19
CA GLU A 63 -2.20 -13.85 -4.27
C GLU A 63 -2.10 -14.48 -2.88
N LYS A 64 -1.27 -13.89 -2.01
CA LYS A 64 -1.11 -14.33 -0.62
C LYS A 64 -2.42 -14.24 0.16
N TYR A 65 -3.15 -13.14 0.09
CA TYR A 65 -4.40 -12.98 0.84
C TYR A 65 -5.53 -13.86 0.30
N LEU A 66 -5.61 -14.06 -1.03
CA LEU A 66 -6.52 -15.02 -1.63
C LEU A 66 -6.21 -16.46 -1.18
N SER A 67 -4.92 -16.84 -1.17
CA SER A 67 -4.48 -18.14 -0.65
C SER A 67 -4.90 -18.32 0.81
N ILE A 68 -4.67 -17.31 1.66
CA ILE A 68 -5.11 -17.38 3.06
C ILE A 68 -6.62 -17.55 3.15
N LEU A 69 -7.41 -16.74 2.44
CA LEU A 69 -8.88 -16.80 2.47
C LEU A 69 -9.46 -18.15 2.03
N SER A 70 -8.73 -18.92 1.23
CA SER A 70 -9.15 -20.26 0.83
C SER A 70 -9.11 -21.30 1.97
N ASN A 71 -8.44 -20.99 3.10
CA ASN A 71 -8.37 -21.89 4.25
C ASN A 71 -9.69 -21.95 5.05
N THR A 72 -10.14 -23.17 5.36
CA THR A 72 -11.45 -23.43 5.98
C THR A 72 -11.52 -23.11 7.49
N GLY A 73 -10.40 -22.79 8.15
CA GLY A 73 -10.31 -22.54 9.60
C GLY A 73 -10.37 -21.08 10.03
N LEU A 74 -10.62 -20.13 9.12
CA LEU A 74 -10.63 -18.71 9.44
C LEU A 74 -11.94 -18.27 10.12
N ASN A 75 -11.81 -17.51 11.21
CA ASN A 75 -12.97 -16.83 11.81
C ASN A 75 -13.46 -15.67 10.92
N GLU A 76 -14.69 -15.22 11.16
CA GLU A 76 -15.33 -14.21 10.30
C GLU A 76 -14.67 -12.83 10.38
N ASP A 77 -14.18 -12.42 11.55
CA ASP A 77 -13.47 -11.15 11.71
C ASP A 77 -12.19 -11.12 10.85
N ARG A 78 -11.43 -12.21 10.86
CA ARG A 78 -10.22 -12.33 10.05
C ARG A 78 -10.56 -12.38 8.56
N LYS A 79 -11.64 -13.05 8.16
CA LYS A 79 -12.10 -13.03 6.76
C LYS A 79 -12.49 -11.61 6.32
N LYS A 80 -13.18 -10.86 7.19
CA LYS A 80 -13.57 -9.46 6.92
C LYS A 80 -12.35 -8.57 6.75
N GLU A 81 -11.35 -8.71 7.62
CA GLU A 81 -10.08 -7.97 7.51
C GLU A 81 -9.36 -8.28 6.19
N LEU A 82 -9.26 -9.56 5.81
CA LEU A 82 -8.60 -9.97 4.57
C LEU A 82 -9.33 -9.46 3.32
N ARG A 83 -10.67 -9.48 3.34
CA ARG A 83 -11.48 -8.90 2.25
C ARG A 83 -11.24 -7.40 2.13
N HIS A 84 -11.26 -6.67 3.24
CA HIS A 84 -10.95 -5.22 3.24
C HIS A 84 -9.57 -4.93 2.66
N ARG A 85 -8.53 -5.69 3.05
CA ARG A 85 -7.19 -5.55 2.47
C ARG A 85 -7.17 -5.80 0.96
N LEU A 86 -7.89 -6.83 0.49
CA LEU A 86 -8.00 -7.12 -0.93
C LEU A 86 -8.73 -6.03 -1.70
N ASP A 87 -9.76 -5.43 -1.12
CA ASP A 87 -10.51 -4.34 -1.74
C ASP A 87 -9.59 -3.13 -1.95
N ILE A 88 -8.81 -2.73 -0.95
CA ILE A 88 -7.82 -1.65 -1.08
C ILE A 88 -6.75 -1.99 -2.13
N ILE A 89 -6.23 -3.24 -2.14
CA ILE A 89 -5.24 -3.67 -3.15
C ILE A 89 -5.80 -3.50 -4.56
N LYS A 90 -7.04 -3.94 -4.79
CA LYS A 90 -7.71 -3.84 -6.10
C LYS A 90 -7.98 -2.39 -6.49
N GLU A 91 -8.46 -1.57 -5.55
CA GLU A 91 -8.63 -0.13 -5.76
C GLU A 91 -7.30 0.53 -6.16
N THR A 92 -6.24 0.26 -5.41
CA THR A 92 -4.90 0.78 -5.68
C THR A 92 -4.39 0.35 -7.06
N MET A 93 -4.54 -0.94 -7.41
CA MET A 93 -4.13 -1.44 -8.73
C MET A 93 -4.96 -0.83 -9.87
N ASN A 94 -6.24 -0.51 -9.64
CA ASN A 94 -7.08 0.16 -10.62
C ASN A 94 -6.67 1.64 -10.81
N GLU A 95 -6.32 2.35 -9.73
CA GLU A 95 -5.77 3.72 -9.82
C GLU A 95 -4.44 3.77 -10.60
N MET A 96 -3.67 2.68 -10.57
CA MET A 96 -2.40 2.56 -11.28
C MET A 96 -2.56 2.18 -12.78
N GLN A 97 -3.78 1.94 -13.29
CA GLN A 97 -4.03 1.65 -14.72
C GLN A 97 -3.90 2.90 -15.59
#